data_AF-A0A9D8D6P8-F1
#
_entry.id   AF-A0A9D8D6P8-F1
#
_cell.length_a   1.000
_cell.length_b   1.000
_cell.length_c   1.000
_cell.angle_alpha   90.00
_cell.angle_beta   90.00
_cell.angle_gamma   90.00
#
_symmetry.space_group_name_H-M   'P 1'
#
loop_
_entity.id
_entity.type
_entity.pdbx_description
1 polymer ?
#
loop_
_entity_poly.entity_id
_entity_poly.type
_entity_poly.pdbx_seq_one_letter_code
_entity_poly.pdbx_strand_id
1 'polypeptide(L)'
;MSSTTKTTASGTLVVMSETALNQAISDVNAGRATAIDVQRTFELTHDVRIITADVTIGSSNGSAIQSTGYSFLNISSPHLADHRTRVTVSLRVVGNNVNYVGEGSRLIGLTGGVIGDVELTNATLEVPAGQTFETGAVRTHGSLTCGVEVLGTLDNRGPIVCGNATSFSGQSIVQNQIGTQTGDGRITGSVELRYLSYLIIPSNTNFTVGKVVVGANCQVTSDGSGGLVCRDLTASGVWEVEAAVVGVNVTNITLQPYGSYGGAVVGDSGYGSSGGMAGAIVNNGGRFDLGIAGTWSVRNYTQSAAGVLTVEVDNFQGGRTPVLDIEETALFSDGSLLIRARKYFVLPGTRSSKTRLITARHGFSGGPITSMVLFRDFPTGITPSVMLSGNDLYLVLTVP
;
A
#
# COMPACT_ATOMS: atom_id res chain seq x y z
N MET A 1 -49.43 14.14 0.24
CA MET A 1 -49.08 13.71 1.60
C MET A 1 -48.00 14.65 2.11
N SER A 2 -48.22 15.32 3.24
CA SER A 2 -47.27 16.30 3.81
C SER A 2 -46.11 15.55 4.47
N SER A 3 -44.88 15.73 3.96
CA SER A 3 -43.66 15.18 4.56
C SER A 3 -43.03 16.24 5.47
N THR A 4 -43.35 16.22 6.76
CA THR A 4 -42.69 17.07 7.74
C THR A 4 -41.44 16.38 8.27
N THR A 5 -40.27 16.91 7.93
CA THR A 5 -39.02 16.68 8.67
C THR A 5 -39.20 17.22 10.09
N LYS A 6 -39.20 16.34 11.10
CA LYS A 6 -39.27 16.74 12.51
C LYS A 6 -37.85 16.88 13.04
N THR A 7 -37.42 18.10 13.29
CA THR A 7 -36.14 18.37 13.95
C THR A 7 -36.27 18.02 15.44
N THR A 8 -35.41 17.14 15.94
CA THR A 8 -35.26 16.95 17.39
C THR A 8 -34.47 18.12 17.98
N ALA A 9 -34.53 18.30 19.30
CA ALA A 9 -33.71 19.29 20.01
C ALA A 9 -32.18 19.11 19.81
N SER A 10 -31.76 18.00 19.19
CA SER A 10 -30.36 17.63 18.91
C SER A 10 -29.85 18.03 17.51
N GLY A 11 -30.63 18.76 16.70
CA GLY A 11 -30.21 19.11 15.33
C GLY A 11 -30.25 17.92 14.36
N THR A 12 -31.01 16.88 14.70
CA THR A 12 -31.20 15.66 13.88
C THR A 12 -32.54 15.73 13.14
N LEU A 13 -32.53 15.44 11.84
CA LEU A 13 -33.71 15.36 10.99
C LEU A 13 -34.10 13.90 10.77
N VAL A 14 -35.33 13.55 11.16
CA VAL A 14 -35.89 12.22 10.91
C VAL A 14 -36.44 12.16 9.48
N VAL A 15 -35.99 11.17 8.70
CA VAL A 15 -36.42 10.97 7.31
C VAL A 15 -37.05 9.60 7.09
N MET A 16 -38.13 9.58 6.32
CA MET A 16 -38.98 8.40 6.08
C MET A 16 -39.23 8.14 4.58
N SER A 17 -38.67 8.96 3.69
CA SER A 17 -38.85 8.90 2.24
C SER A 17 -37.71 9.62 1.50
N GLU A 18 -37.58 9.38 0.19
CA GLU A 18 -36.63 10.06 -0.70
C GLU A 18 -36.81 11.59 -0.71
N THR A 19 -38.06 12.07 -0.76
CA THR A 19 -38.35 13.51 -0.72
C THR A 19 -37.89 14.12 0.62
N ALA A 20 -38.12 13.44 1.73
CA ALA A 20 -37.69 13.90 3.05
C ALA A 20 -36.16 13.88 3.19
N LEU A 21 -35.47 12.90 2.59
CA LEU A 21 -34.01 12.86 2.53
C LEU A 21 -33.44 14.07 1.78
N ASN A 22 -33.95 14.34 0.57
CA ASN A 22 -33.48 15.48 -0.22
C ASN A 22 -33.79 16.83 0.44
N GLN A 23 -34.93 16.94 1.14
CA GLN A 23 -35.23 18.12 1.94
C GLN A 23 -34.28 18.25 3.13
N ALA A 24 -33.99 17.14 3.83
CA ALA A 24 -33.07 17.15 4.97
C ALA A 24 -31.65 17.55 4.57
N ILE A 25 -31.16 17.10 3.41
CA ILE A 25 -29.87 17.54 2.86
C ILE A 25 -29.88 19.03 2.55
N SER A 26 -30.99 19.57 2.06
CA SER A 26 -31.12 21.00 1.80
C SER A 26 -31.10 21.81 3.11
N ASP A 27 -31.70 21.30 4.19
CA ASP A 27 -31.66 21.91 5.52
C ASP A 27 -30.27 21.83 6.16
N VAL A 28 -29.56 20.71 5.98
CA VAL A 28 -28.14 20.53 6.38
C VAL A 28 -27.25 21.52 5.64
N ASN A 29 -27.35 21.61 4.31
CA ASN A 29 -26.56 22.55 3.49
C ASN A 29 -26.84 24.01 3.88
N ALA A 30 -28.04 24.31 4.37
CA ALA A 30 -28.41 25.63 4.89
C ALA A 30 -28.00 25.86 6.37
N GLY A 31 -27.27 24.93 6.99
CA GLY A 31 -26.78 25.02 8.37
C GLY A 31 -27.85 24.83 9.45
N ARG A 32 -29.01 24.26 9.10
CA ARG A 32 -30.15 24.10 10.02
C ARG A 32 -30.16 22.77 10.77
N ALA A 33 -29.32 21.83 10.36
CA ALA A 33 -29.19 20.50 10.95
C ALA A 33 -27.77 19.96 10.70
N THR A 34 -27.36 19.01 11.52
CA THR A 34 -26.04 18.36 11.43
C THR A 34 -26.13 16.83 11.35
N ALA A 35 -27.34 16.28 11.44
CA ALA A 35 -27.57 14.85 11.36
C ALA A 35 -28.89 14.49 10.66
N ILE A 36 -28.88 13.34 9.99
CA ILE A 36 -30.04 12.74 9.33
C ILE A 36 -30.20 11.32 9.88
N ASP A 37 -31.37 11.01 10.42
CA ASP A 37 -31.74 9.68 10.90
C ASP A 37 -32.79 9.06 9.97
N VAL A 38 -32.39 8.03 9.22
CA VAL A 38 -33.28 7.27 8.34
C VAL A 38 -34.04 6.25 9.17
N GLN A 39 -35.36 6.44 9.27
CA GLN A 39 -36.22 5.59 10.11
C GLN A 39 -37.19 4.70 9.32
N ARG A 40 -37.20 4.81 7.99
CA ARG A 40 -37.94 3.89 7.11
C ARG A 40 -37.12 3.57 5.89
N THR A 41 -37.20 2.31 5.44
CA THR A 41 -36.59 1.88 4.18
C THR A 41 -37.37 2.41 2.97
N PHE A 42 -36.65 2.99 2.01
CA PHE A 42 -37.21 3.47 0.74
C PHE A 42 -36.19 3.33 -0.40
N GLU A 43 -36.69 3.40 -1.64
CA GLU A 43 -35.91 3.37 -2.87
C GLU A 43 -35.66 4.78 -3.38
N LEU A 44 -34.47 5.01 -3.96
CA LEU A 44 -34.15 6.22 -4.70
C LEU A 44 -34.65 6.08 -6.14
N THR A 45 -35.26 7.15 -6.64
CA THR A 45 -35.69 7.25 -8.04
C THR A 45 -34.86 8.25 -8.85
N HIS A 46 -33.95 8.96 -8.17
CA HIS A 46 -32.98 9.90 -8.74
C HIS A 46 -31.74 9.98 -7.83
N ASP A 47 -30.67 10.59 -8.33
CA ASP A 47 -29.52 10.92 -7.50
C ASP A 47 -29.91 11.87 -6.37
N VAL A 48 -29.34 11.63 -5.19
CA VAL A 48 -29.51 12.50 -4.04
C VAL A 48 -28.82 13.85 -4.29
N ARG A 49 -29.40 14.92 -3.75
CA ARG A 49 -28.81 16.27 -3.77
C ARG A 49 -27.37 16.28 -3.26
N ILE A 50 -26.55 17.14 -3.86
CA ILE A 50 -25.16 17.35 -3.44
C ILE A 50 -25.12 17.84 -2.00
N ILE A 51 -24.32 17.19 -1.17
CA ILE A 51 -24.01 17.56 0.21
C ILE A 51 -22.81 18.51 0.20
N THR A 52 -22.98 19.70 0.76
CA THR A 52 -21.97 20.76 0.80
C THR A 52 -21.58 21.18 2.22
N ALA A 53 -22.19 20.57 3.23
CA ALA A 53 -21.94 20.85 4.65
C ALA A 53 -21.74 19.54 5.43
N ASP A 54 -21.09 19.64 6.60
CA ASP A 54 -20.81 18.50 7.45
C ASP A 54 -22.11 17.84 7.93
N VAL A 55 -22.18 16.51 7.83
CA VAL A 55 -23.38 15.77 8.23
C VAL A 55 -23.05 14.35 8.66
N THR A 56 -23.79 13.87 9.66
CA THR A 56 -23.87 12.45 10.00
C THR A 56 -25.17 11.85 9.47
N ILE A 57 -25.07 10.81 8.64
CA ILE A 57 -26.23 10.11 8.08
C ILE A 57 -26.21 8.66 8.59
N GLY A 58 -27.23 8.28 9.33
CA GLY A 58 -27.34 6.96 9.95
C GLY A 58 -28.77 6.43 9.97
N SER A 59 -28.93 5.25 10.58
CA SER A 59 -30.24 4.75 10.99
C SER A 59 -30.19 4.24 12.41
N SER A 60 -31.07 4.78 13.26
CA SER A 60 -31.23 4.34 14.65
C SER A 60 -32.03 3.04 14.80
N ASN A 61 -32.73 2.59 13.74
CA ASN A 61 -33.61 1.42 13.77
C ASN A 61 -33.28 0.35 12.70
N GLY A 62 -32.12 0.47 12.03
CA GLY A 62 -31.68 -0.48 11.01
C GLY A 62 -32.41 -0.36 9.67
N SER A 63 -33.07 0.76 9.41
CA SER A 63 -33.59 1.08 8.08
C SER A 63 -32.47 1.23 7.05
N ALA A 64 -32.82 1.08 5.78
CA ALA A 64 -31.88 1.13 4.67
C ALA A 64 -32.36 2.05 3.55
N ILE A 65 -31.46 2.40 2.64
CA ILE A 65 -31.83 3.04 1.36
C ILE A 65 -31.55 2.05 0.25
N GLN A 66 -32.46 1.91 -0.71
CA GLN A 66 -32.23 1.14 -1.93
C GLN A 66 -31.81 2.09 -3.05
N SER A 67 -30.60 1.93 -3.58
CA SER A 67 -29.98 2.84 -4.56
C SER A 67 -29.81 2.13 -5.91
N THR A 68 -30.94 1.78 -6.54
CA THR A 68 -31.05 0.97 -7.77
C THR A 68 -30.56 1.72 -9.03
N GLY A 69 -29.28 2.11 -9.04
CA GLY A 69 -28.63 2.84 -10.13
C GLY A 69 -28.44 4.33 -9.87
N TYR A 70 -28.90 4.84 -8.74
CA TYR A 70 -28.78 6.24 -8.35
C TYR A 70 -27.79 6.45 -7.21
N SER A 71 -27.05 7.55 -7.25
CA SER A 71 -26.09 7.94 -6.22
C SER A 71 -26.80 8.35 -4.93
N PHE A 72 -26.48 7.67 -3.82
CA PHE A 72 -26.91 8.08 -2.49
C PHE A 72 -26.04 9.21 -1.93
N LEU A 73 -24.74 9.22 -2.25
CA LEU A 73 -23.80 10.22 -1.79
C LEU A 73 -23.17 10.95 -2.97
N ASN A 74 -23.44 12.26 -3.02
CA ASN A 74 -22.74 13.21 -3.87
C ASN A 74 -22.20 14.30 -2.94
N ILE A 75 -20.90 14.35 -2.71
CA ILE A 75 -20.27 15.27 -1.76
C ILE A 75 -19.40 16.26 -2.55
N SER A 76 -19.54 17.54 -2.29
CA SER A 76 -18.71 18.57 -2.90
C SER A 76 -18.43 19.68 -1.90
N SER A 77 -17.17 20.08 -1.76
CA SER A 77 -16.84 21.28 -0.98
C SER A 77 -17.09 22.54 -1.82
N PRO A 78 -17.78 23.57 -1.29
CA PRO A 78 -17.87 24.88 -1.93
C PRO A 78 -16.57 25.70 -1.78
N HIS A 79 -15.60 25.25 -0.98
CA HIS A 79 -14.39 26.01 -0.67
C HIS A 79 -13.11 25.18 -0.88
N LEU A 80 -12.25 25.66 -1.80
CA LEU A 80 -11.00 24.99 -2.18
C LEU A 80 -9.87 25.12 -1.14
N ALA A 81 -9.96 26.02 -0.16
CA ALA A 81 -8.81 26.36 0.70
C ALA A 81 -8.88 25.78 2.12
N ASP A 82 -9.96 25.99 2.89
CA ASP A 82 -9.87 25.83 4.36
C ASP A 82 -11.00 25.03 5.03
N HIS A 83 -12.05 24.64 4.31
CA HIS A 83 -13.18 23.87 4.88
C HIS A 83 -13.40 22.62 4.05
N ARG A 84 -13.16 21.46 4.67
CA ARG A 84 -13.33 20.14 4.08
C ARG A 84 -14.68 19.59 4.51
N THR A 85 -15.63 19.42 3.59
CA THR A 85 -16.94 18.82 3.90
C THR A 85 -16.74 17.38 4.40
N ARG A 86 -17.22 17.07 5.60
CA ARG A 86 -17.12 15.77 6.25
C ARG A 86 -18.49 15.11 6.32
N VAL A 87 -18.63 13.96 5.65
CA VAL A 87 -19.85 13.17 5.67
C VAL A 87 -19.58 11.85 6.38
N THR A 88 -20.24 11.64 7.50
CA THR A 88 -20.14 10.43 8.31
C THR A 88 -21.31 9.50 8.02
N VAL A 89 -21.04 8.24 7.71
CA VAL A 89 -22.07 7.27 7.30
C VAL A 89 -22.07 6.04 8.20
N SER A 90 -23.21 5.75 8.81
CA SER A 90 -23.51 4.53 9.58
C SER A 90 -24.80 3.84 9.12
N LEU A 91 -25.20 4.08 7.87
CA LEU A 91 -26.44 3.60 7.25
C LEU A 91 -26.16 2.50 6.23
N ARG A 92 -27.05 1.50 6.15
CA ARG A 92 -27.03 0.51 5.08
C ARG A 92 -27.69 1.05 3.80
N VAL A 93 -26.93 1.07 2.72
CA VAL A 93 -27.39 1.45 1.37
C VAL A 93 -27.20 0.26 0.46
N VAL A 94 -28.30 -0.23 -0.10
CA VAL A 94 -28.36 -1.45 -0.91
C VAL A 94 -28.45 -1.07 -2.38
N GLY A 95 -27.39 -1.31 -3.12
CA GLY A 95 -27.33 -1.06 -4.56
C GLY A 95 -25.91 -1.22 -5.09
N ASN A 96 -25.77 -1.11 -6.40
CA ASN A 96 -24.50 -1.16 -7.14
C ASN A 96 -24.16 0.19 -7.78
N ASN A 97 -24.73 1.28 -7.25
CA ASN A 97 -24.49 2.63 -7.73
C ASN A 97 -23.06 3.09 -7.40
N VAL A 98 -22.58 4.06 -8.17
CA VAL A 98 -21.38 4.83 -7.85
C VAL A 98 -21.78 6.01 -6.97
N ASN A 99 -21.00 6.29 -5.94
CA ASN A 99 -21.11 7.44 -5.05
C ASN A 99 -19.91 8.35 -5.28
N TYR A 100 -20.13 9.66 -5.33
CA TYR A 100 -19.11 10.63 -5.73
C TYR A 100 -18.69 11.49 -4.53
N VAL A 101 -17.39 11.50 -4.25
CA VAL A 101 -16.80 12.35 -3.20
C VAL A 101 -15.81 13.29 -3.88
N GLY A 102 -16.20 14.56 -3.97
CA GLY A 102 -15.47 15.59 -4.69
C GLY A 102 -14.42 16.32 -3.85
N GLU A 103 -13.78 17.29 -4.49
CA GLU A 103 -12.56 17.94 -4.01
C GLU A 103 -12.67 18.49 -2.59
N GLY A 104 -11.61 18.25 -1.81
CA GLY A 104 -11.48 18.69 -0.42
C GLY A 104 -12.39 17.94 0.55
N SER A 105 -13.22 17.00 0.10
CA SER A 105 -14.21 16.34 0.93
C SER A 105 -13.67 15.07 1.59
N ARG A 106 -14.31 14.67 2.70
CA ARG A 106 -14.00 13.43 3.44
C ARG A 106 -15.27 12.62 3.67
N LEU A 107 -15.24 11.36 3.25
CA LEU A 107 -16.23 10.35 3.62
C LEU A 107 -15.69 9.56 4.81
N ILE A 108 -16.45 9.49 5.90
CA ILE A 108 -16.08 8.77 7.12
C ILE A 108 -17.04 7.59 7.28
N GLY A 109 -16.53 6.38 7.10
CA GLY A 109 -17.28 5.14 7.23
C GLY A 109 -17.29 4.63 8.68
N LEU A 110 -18.48 4.43 9.25
CA LEU A 110 -18.68 3.88 10.59
C LEU A 110 -19.36 2.50 10.54
N THR A 111 -19.36 1.82 11.69
CA THR A 111 -20.07 0.56 11.90
C THR A 111 -21.55 0.65 11.52
N GLY A 112 -22.01 -0.30 10.70
CA GLY A 112 -23.35 -0.33 10.12
C GLY A 112 -23.48 0.41 8.79
N GLY A 113 -22.46 1.18 8.40
CA GLY A 113 -22.37 1.82 7.10
C GLY A 113 -22.06 0.82 5.99
N VAL A 114 -22.91 0.81 4.96
CA VAL A 114 -22.72 0.03 3.73
C VAL A 114 -23.09 0.92 2.56
N ILE A 115 -22.21 1.10 1.58
CA ILE A 115 -22.53 1.82 0.35
C ILE A 115 -22.06 1.05 -0.89
N GLY A 116 -22.49 1.50 -2.07
CA GLY A 116 -22.04 0.96 -3.36
C GLY A 116 -20.57 1.30 -3.66
N ASP A 117 -20.25 1.42 -4.94
CA ASP A 117 -18.94 1.89 -5.40
C ASP A 117 -18.71 3.34 -4.95
N VAL A 118 -17.45 3.71 -4.75
CA VAL A 118 -17.04 5.06 -4.36
C VAL A 118 -16.00 5.58 -5.34
N GLU A 119 -16.23 6.78 -5.85
CA GLU A 119 -15.28 7.55 -6.64
C GLU A 119 -14.84 8.77 -5.82
N LEU A 120 -13.54 8.81 -5.50
CA LEU A 120 -12.91 9.89 -4.76
C LEU A 120 -12.16 10.77 -5.75
N THR A 121 -12.55 12.03 -5.91
CA THR A 121 -11.84 13.02 -6.73
C THR A 121 -11.26 14.10 -5.82
N ASN A 122 -9.93 14.12 -5.64
CA ASN A 122 -9.27 15.00 -4.66
C ASN A 122 -9.89 14.89 -3.23
N ALA A 123 -10.28 13.67 -2.85
CA ALA A 123 -11.06 13.40 -1.64
C ALA A 123 -10.53 12.20 -0.85
N THR A 124 -10.95 12.09 0.40
CA THR A 124 -10.50 11.02 1.31
C THR A 124 -11.66 10.14 1.78
N LEU A 125 -11.48 8.81 1.76
CA LEU A 125 -12.28 7.87 2.54
C LEU A 125 -11.53 7.54 3.83
N GLU A 126 -12.17 7.65 4.98
CA GLU A 126 -11.63 7.28 6.29
C GLU A 126 -12.49 6.19 6.93
N VAL A 127 -11.86 5.16 7.49
CA VAL A 127 -12.50 4.20 8.41
C VAL A 127 -11.77 4.26 9.74
N PRO A 128 -12.34 4.93 10.76
CA PRO A 128 -11.69 5.10 12.06
C PRO A 128 -11.43 3.78 12.80
N ALA A 129 -10.52 3.81 13.77
CA ALA A 129 -10.20 2.66 14.61
C ALA A 129 -11.45 2.12 15.32
N GLY A 130 -11.58 0.79 15.38
CA GLY A 130 -12.73 0.11 15.97
C GLY A 130 -14.02 0.16 15.14
N GLN A 131 -14.01 0.80 13.96
CA GLN A 131 -15.16 0.84 13.05
C GLN A 131 -15.04 -0.21 11.94
N THR A 132 -16.18 -0.67 11.45
CA THR A 132 -16.28 -1.51 10.25
C THR A 132 -17.17 -0.85 9.21
N PHE A 133 -16.66 -0.63 8.01
CA PHE A 133 -17.42 -0.01 6.92
C PHE A 133 -17.38 -0.89 5.68
N GLU A 134 -18.50 -1.01 4.98
CA GLU A 134 -18.61 -1.84 3.78
C GLU A 134 -18.83 -1.00 2.51
N THR A 135 -18.14 -1.36 1.43
CA THR A 135 -18.25 -0.68 0.14
C THR A 135 -18.12 -1.65 -1.03
N GLY A 136 -18.48 -1.21 -2.24
CA GLY A 136 -18.17 -1.89 -3.49
C GLY A 136 -16.68 -1.78 -3.85
N ALA A 137 -16.39 -1.24 -5.03
CA ALA A 137 -15.05 -0.80 -5.42
C ALA A 137 -14.80 0.65 -4.97
N VAL A 138 -13.54 1.00 -4.72
CA VAL A 138 -13.13 2.39 -4.48
C VAL A 138 -12.17 2.80 -5.59
N ARG A 139 -12.42 3.95 -6.23
CA ARG A 139 -11.54 4.52 -7.25
C ARG A 139 -11.10 5.89 -6.78
N THR A 140 -9.79 6.15 -6.81
CA THR A 140 -9.24 7.46 -6.43
C THR A 140 -8.73 8.18 -7.66
N HIS A 141 -9.02 9.47 -7.77
CA HIS A 141 -8.65 10.35 -8.88
C HIS A 141 -8.16 11.69 -8.30
N GLY A 142 -7.16 12.30 -8.94
CA GLY A 142 -6.65 13.60 -8.52
C GLY A 142 -5.34 13.53 -7.71
N SER A 143 -5.12 14.56 -6.89
CA SER A 143 -3.84 15.02 -6.34
C SER A 143 -3.46 14.43 -4.97
N LEU A 144 -2.35 14.93 -4.39
CA LEU A 144 -1.67 14.53 -3.14
C LEU A 144 -2.55 14.29 -1.89
N THR A 145 -3.77 14.81 -1.86
CA THR A 145 -4.68 14.68 -0.70
C THR A 145 -5.79 13.65 -0.91
N CYS A 146 -5.84 13.01 -2.08
CA CYS A 146 -6.76 11.94 -2.35
C CYS A 146 -6.25 10.63 -1.73
N GLY A 147 -7.11 9.88 -1.03
CA GLY A 147 -6.62 8.71 -0.31
C GLY A 147 -7.69 7.88 0.39
N VAL A 148 -7.27 6.71 0.85
CA VAL A 148 -8.10 5.80 1.64
C VAL A 148 -7.38 5.50 2.95
N GLU A 149 -7.87 6.06 4.04
CA GLU A 149 -7.29 5.93 5.37
C GLU A 149 -8.08 4.88 6.17
N VAL A 150 -7.47 3.74 6.47
CA VAL A 150 -8.14 2.64 7.18
C VAL A 150 -7.41 2.35 8.48
N LEU A 151 -8.02 2.76 9.59
CA LEU A 151 -7.60 2.45 10.96
C LEU A 151 -8.45 1.34 11.58
N GLY A 152 -9.67 1.14 11.08
CA GLY A 152 -10.58 0.04 11.43
C GLY A 152 -10.56 -1.08 10.38
N THR A 153 -11.74 -1.55 9.99
CA THR A 153 -11.93 -2.55 8.92
C THR A 153 -12.74 -1.96 7.77
N LEU A 154 -12.16 -1.94 6.57
CA LEU A 154 -12.87 -1.67 5.32
C LEU A 154 -13.18 -3.00 4.62
N ASP A 155 -14.45 -3.35 4.54
CA ASP A 155 -14.93 -4.52 3.80
C ASP A 155 -15.33 -4.13 2.38
N ASN A 156 -14.42 -4.29 1.43
CA ASN A 156 -14.64 -3.92 0.03
C ASN A 156 -14.87 -5.14 -0.86
N ARG A 157 -16.00 -5.15 -1.57
CA ARG A 157 -16.38 -6.25 -2.48
C ARG A 157 -15.66 -6.17 -3.83
N GLY A 158 -15.22 -4.97 -4.22
CA GLY A 158 -14.44 -4.71 -5.43
C GLY A 158 -13.06 -4.14 -5.09
N PRO A 159 -12.12 -4.06 -6.07
CA PRO A 159 -10.78 -3.54 -5.80
C PRO A 159 -10.82 -2.06 -5.39
N ILE A 160 -9.87 -1.68 -4.55
CA ILE A 160 -9.49 -0.28 -4.33
C ILE A 160 -8.42 0.03 -5.37
N VAL A 161 -8.75 0.88 -6.33
CA VAL A 161 -7.84 1.30 -7.41
C VAL A 161 -7.37 2.71 -7.11
N CYS A 162 -6.10 2.82 -6.73
CA CYS A 162 -5.44 4.11 -6.56
C CYS A 162 -4.74 4.48 -7.87
N GLY A 163 -5.16 5.55 -8.54
CA GLY A 163 -4.44 6.03 -9.71
C GLY A 163 -5.10 7.20 -10.42
N ASN A 164 -4.28 8.09 -10.98
CA ASN A 164 -4.81 9.22 -11.73
C ASN A 164 -5.48 8.76 -13.04
N ALA A 165 -6.64 9.33 -13.38
CA ALA A 165 -7.30 9.12 -14.68
C ALA A 165 -6.62 9.89 -15.82
N THR A 166 -5.63 10.74 -15.52
CA THR A 166 -4.99 11.60 -16.52
C THR A 166 -3.49 11.31 -16.68
N SER A 167 -3.19 10.68 -17.83
CA SER A 167 -1.99 10.75 -18.67
C SER A 167 -0.61 10.96 -18.05
N PHE A 168 0.30 10.05 -18.45
CA PHE A 168 1.73 10.26 -18.65
C PHE A 168 2.08 11.71 -19.07
N SER A 169 2.55 12.52 -18.13
CA SER A 169 3.44 13.65 -18.43
C SER A 169 4.29 13.95 -17.21
N GLY A 170 5.60 14.10 -17.43
CA GLY A 170 6.61 14.17 -16.39
C GLY A 170 6.34 15.22 -15.31
N GLN A 171 6.84 14.89 -14.11
CA GLN A 171 6.96 15.77 -12.94
C GLN A 171 5.66 16.40 -12.45
N SER A 172 4.89 15.58 -11.71
CA SER A 172 4.08 16.06 -10.59
C SER A 172 3.99 14.92 -9.59
N ILE A 173 4.56 15.09 -8.39
CA ILE A 173 4.43 14.14 -7.28
C ILE A 173 2.98 14.23 -6.84
N VAL A 174 2.14 13.36 -7.38
CA VAL A 174 0.80 13.07 -6.88
C VAL A 174 0.96 11.85 -5.97
N GLN A 175 0.51 11.93 -4.72
CA GLN A 175 0.60 10.86 -3.73
C GLN A 175 -0.82 10.52 -3.36
N ASN A 176 -1.36 9.43 -3.93
CA ASN A 176 -2.49 8.79 -3.28
C ASN A 176 -1.92 8.04 -2.08
N GLN A 177 -2.36 8.37 -0.87
CA GLN A 177 -1.92 7.69 0.35
C GLN A 177 -3.01 6.74 0.83
N ILE A 178 -2.64 5.47 1.01
CA ILE A 178 -3.32 4.58 1.93
C ILE A 178 -2.45 4.52 3.19
N GLY A 179 -2.98 4.98 4.33
CA GLY A 179 -2.42 4.67 5.65
C GLY A 179 -1.42 5.66 6.29
N THR A 180 -1.84 6.87 6.65
CA THR A 180 -1.20 7.61 7.76
C THR A 180 -1.65 7.03 9.11
N GLN A 181 -1.22 5.82 9.47
CA GLN A 181 -1.81 5.02 10.57
C GLN A 181 -1.09 5.15 11.91
N THR A 182 -1.88 5.04 12.98
CA THR A 182 -1.47 4.77 14.37
C THR A 182 -2.06 3.44 14.89
N GLY A 183 -2.52 2.53 14.01
CA GLY A 183 -3.13 1.24 14.40
C GLY A 183 -3.23 0.18 13.28
N ASP A 184 -3.56 -1.07 13.64
CA ASP A 184 -3.59 -2.27 12.78
C ASP A 184 -4.82 -2.32 11.83
N GLY A 185 -4.86 -1.42 10.84
CA GLY A 185 -5.94 -1.36 9.86
C GLY A 185 -6.08 -2.63 9.01
N ARG A 186 -7.32 -2.92 8.57
CA ARG A 186 -7.66 -4.07 7.73
C ARG A 186 -8.50 -3.70 6.51
N ILE A 187 -8.09 -4.16 5.33
CA ILE A 187 -8.85 -4.13 4.07
C ILE A 187 -9.12 -5.58 3.65
N THR A 188 -10.38 -5.97 3.46
CA THR A 188 -10.70 -7.37 3.15
C THR A 188 -10.42 -7.72 1.68
N GLY A 189 -10.60 -6.77 0.78
CA GLY A 189 -10.45 -6.97 -0.66
C GLY A 189 -9.04 -6.67 -1.18
N SER A 190 -8.98 -6.30 -2.46
CA SER A 190 -7.72 -6.04 -3.17
C SER A 190 -7.41 -4.54 -3.23
N VAL A 191 -6.13 -4.19 -3.22
CA VAL A 191 -5.59 -2.85 -3.52
C VAL A 191 -4.75 -2.92 -4.78
N GLU A 192 -5.02 -2.04 -5.73
CA GLU A 192 -4.26 -1.89 -6.97
C GLU A 192 -3.67 -0.48 -7.05
N LEU A 193 -2.35 -0.39 -6.98
CA LEU A 193 -1.62 0.87 -7.14
C LEU A 193 -1.29 1.06 -8.62
N ARG A 194 -1.74 2.18 -9.19
CA ARG A 194 -1.51 2.60 -10.57
C ARG A 194 -1.05 4.06 -10.59
N TYR A 195 -0.24 4.41 -11.58
CA TYR A 195 0.14 5.80 -11.92
C TYR A 195 0.50 6.67 -10.71
N LEU A 196 1.75 6.55 -10.20
CA LEU A 196 2.24 7.39 -9.09
C LEU A 196 1.41 7.24 -7.80
N SER A 197 1.03 6.01 -7.45
CA SER A 197 0.28 5.75 -6.21
C SER A 197 1.15 5.09 -5.15
N TYR A 198 0.85 5.40 -3.88
CA TYR A 198 1.66 4.98 -2.75
C TYR A 198 0.80 4.27 -1.69
N LEU A 199 1.26 3.12 -1.21
CA LEU A 199 0.79 2.52 0.03
C LEU A 199 1.84 2.75 1.10
N ILE A 200 1.50 3.50 2.14
CA ILE A 200 2.40 3.83 3.23
C ILE A 200 2.00 2.98 4.42
N ILE A 201 2.93 2.17 4.92
CA ILE A 201 2.73 1.34 6.11
C ILE A 201 3.52 1.98 7.24
N PRO A 202 2.85 2.49 8.28
CA PRO A 202 3.53 3.14 9.39
C PRO A 202 4.44 2.21 10.17
N SER A 203 5.30 2.84 10.95
CA SER A 203 6.24 2.17 11.82
C SER A 203 5.51 1.29 12.84
N ASN A 204 6.01 0.08 13.06
CA ASN A 204 5.53 -0.87 14.07
C ASN A 204 4.04 -1.24 13.96
N THR A 205 3.42 -1.12 12.78
CA THR A 205 2.05 -1.59 12.54
C THR A 205 2.04 -2.81 11.64
N ASN A 206 0.99 -3.63 11.74
CA ASN A 206 0.70 -4.67 10.76
C ASN A 206 -0.54 -4.29 9.98
N PHE A 207 -0.36 -3.91 8.72
CA PHE A 207 -1.46 -3.65 7.83
C PHE A 207 -1.92 -4.93 7.14
N THR A 208 -3.20 -5.28 7.30
CA THR A 208 -3.77 -6.47 6.67
C THR A 208 -4.57 -6.11 5.43
N VAL A 209 -4.27 -6.74 4.31
CA VAL A 209 -4.99 -6.54 3.04
C VAL A 209 -5.15 -7.87 2.32
N GLY A 210 -6.29 -8.10 1.65
CA GLY A 210 -6.54 -9.35 0.93
C GLY A 210 -5.47 -9.62 -0.14
N LYS A 211 -5.24 -8.65 -1.02
CA LYS A 211 -4.24 -8.71 -2.11
C LYS A 211 -3.72 -7.31 -2.44
N VAL A 212 -2.46 -7.22 -2.85
CA VAL A 212 -1.85 -5.98 -3.36
C VAL A 212 -1.22 -6.19 -4.74
N VAL A 213 -1.52 -5.30 -5.66
CA VAL A 213 -0.84 -5.19 -6.96
C VAL A 213 -0.16 -3.83 -7.05
N VAL A 214 1.15 -3.84 -7.23
CA VAL A 214 1.98 -2.64 -7.40
C VAL A 214 2.34 -2.54 -8.88
N GLY A 215 1.77 -1.56 -9.56
CA GLY A 215 2.07 -1.25 -10.95
C GLY A 215 3.31 -0.36 -11.12
N ALA A 216 3.68 -0.11 -12.38
CA ALA A 216 4.77 0.78 -12.73
C ALA A 216 4.61 2.17 -12.08
N ASN A 217 5.72 2.71 -11.60
CA ASN A 217 5.81 4.02 -10.94
C ASN A 217 4.97 4.11 -9.65
N CYS A 218 4.70 2.98 -9.02
CA CYS A 218 3.98 2.90 -7.75
C CYS A 218 4.87 2.30 -6.68
N GLN A 219 4.55 2.61 -5.42
CA GLN A 219 5.38 2.17 -4.31
C GLN A 219 4.57 1.72 -3.10
N VAL A 220 5.02 0.65 -2.46
CA VAL A 220 4.67 0.32 -1.07
C VAL A 220 5.88 0.67 -0.22
N THR A 221 5.71 1.44 0.85
CA THR A 221 6.84 1.91 1.67
C THR A 221 6.56 1.83 3.16
N SER A 222 7.61 1.57 3.92
CA SER A 222 7.67 1.70 5.38
C SER A 222 9.09 2.04 5.81
N ASP A 223 9.29 2.29 7.10
CA ASP A 223 10.58 2.66 7.69
C ASP A 223 11.49 1.45 8.01
N GLY A 224 11.07 0.23 7.68
CA GLY A 224 11.73 -1.02 8.03
C GLY A 224 11.04 -1.80 9.15
N SER A 225 10.13 -1.17 9.90
CA SER A 225 9.42 -1.80 11.03
C SER A 225 7.97 -2.18 10.72
N GLY A 226 7.36 -1.60 9.69
CA GLY A 226 5.99 -1.91 9.29
C GLY A 226 5.87 -3.25 8.57
N GLY A 227 4.76 -3.94 8.85
CA GLY A 227 4.39 -5.23 8.26
C GLY A 227 3.21 -5.12 7.29
N LEU A 228 3.30 -5.80 6.15
CA LEU A 228 2.22 -6.03 5.21
C LEU A 228 1.81 -7.50 5.23
N VAL A 229 0.62 -7.74 5.80
CA VAL A 229 0.01 -9.06 5.85
C VAL A 229 -0.97 -9.17 4.68
N CYS A 230 -0.60 -9.93 3.66
CA CYS A 230 -1.46 -10.17 2.51
C CYS A 230 -1.26 -11.57 1.96
N ARG A 231 -2.29 -12.07 1.29
CA ARG A 231 -2.22 -13.39 0.64
C ARG A 231 -1.25 -13.34 -0.53
N ASP A 232 -1.45 -12.34 -1.38
CA ASP A 232 -0.69 -12.12 -2.61
C ASP A 232 -0.26 -10.64 -2.70
N LEU A 233 1.04 -10.40 -2.77
CA LEU A 233 1.62 -9.12 -3.18
C LEU A 233 2.42 -9.35 -4.47
N THR A 234 2.11 -8.56 -5.50
CA THR A 234 2.85 -8.60 -6.77
C THR A 234 3.37 -7.21 -7.10
N ALA A 235 4.65 -7.13 -7.44
CA ALA A 235 5.25 -5.92 -8.01
C ALA A 235 5.64 -6.17 -9.46
N SER A 236 5.12 -5.34 -10.37
CA SER A 236 5.41 -5.41 -11.81
C SER A 236 5.49 -4.02 -12.38
N GLY A 237 6.62 -3.69 -12.99
CA GLY A 237 6.79 -2.42 -13.69
C GLY A 237 6.64 -2.57 -15.21
N VAL A 238 7.12 -1.56 -15.92
CA VAL A 238 7.34 -1.60 -17.38
C VAL A 238 8.76 -1.09 -17.66
N TRP A 239 9.26 -1.26 -18.88
CA TRP A 239 10.63 -0.84 -19.26
C TRP A 239 10.99 0.54 -18.67
N GLU A 240 12.10 0.61 -17.92
CA GLU A 240 12.62 1.79 -17.21
C GLU A 240 11.76 2.36 -16.07
N VAL A 241 10.59 1.80 -15.79
CA VAL A 241 9.67 2.30 -14.77
C VAL A 241 9.33 1.20 -13.77
N GLU A 242 10.01 1.24 -12.62
CA GLU A 242 9.89 0.20 -11.60
C GLU A 242 8.57 0.29 -10.81
N ALA A 243 8.10 -0.86 -10.33
CA ALA A 243 7.16 -0.97 -9.23
C ALA A 243 7.95 -1.34 -7.97
N ALA A 244 7.85 -0.57 -6.88
CA ALA A 244 8.77 -0.71 -5.76
C ALA A 244 8.07 -1.11 -4.45
N VAL A 245 8.67 -2.03 -3.70
CA VAL A 245 8.31 -2.33 -2.31
C VAL A 245 9.55 -2.09 -1.45
N VAL A 246 9.50 -1.13 -0.53
CA VAL A 246 10.71 -0.60 0.13
C VAL A 246 10.51 -0.52 1.63
N GLY A 247 11.37 -1.19 2.40
CA GLY A 247 11.38 -1.10 3.85
C GLY A 247 10.18 -1.77 4.54
N VAL A 248 9.52 -2.71 3.88
CA VAL A 248 8.30 -3.37 4.39
C VAL A 248 8.58 -4.84 4.66
N ASN A 249 8.18 -5.33 5.84
CA ASN A 249 8.14 -6.77 6.12
C ASN A 249 6.90 -7.38 5.46
N VAL A 250 7.05 -8.42 4.66
CA VAL A 250 5.93 -8.97 3.87
C VAL A 250 5.63 -10.42 4.22
N THR A 251 4.37 -10.84 4.12
CA THR A 251 4.06 -12.28 4.21
C THR A 251 4.58 -13.01 2.99
N ASN A 252 4.21 -12.59 1.78
CA ASN A 252 4.71 -13.14 0.52
C ASN A 252 4.85 -12.01 -0.49
N ILE A 253 5.79 -12.12 -1.43
CA ILE A 253 5.92 -11.21 -2.56
C ILE A 253 6.34 -11.96 -3.83
N THR A 254 5.72 -11.60 -4.95
CA THR A 254 6.15 -12.00 -6.30
C THR A 254 6.69 -10.79 -7.04
N LEU A 255 7.94 -10.89 -7.50
CA LEU A 255 8.60 -9.87 -8.31
C LEU A 255 8.55 -10.31 -9.77
N GLN A 256 7.77 -9.60 -10.56
CA GLN A 256 7.73 -9.74 -12.01
C GLN A 256 8.75 -8.77 -12.65
N PRO A 257 8.95 -8.79 -13.98
CA PRO A 257 9.84 -7.84 -14.64
C PRO A 257 9.60 -6.39 -14.19
N TYR A 258 10.70 -5.68 -13.89
CA TYR A 258 10.71 -4.30 -13.37
C TYR A 258 10.00 -4.11 -12.01
N GLY A 259 9.63 -5.18 -11.30
CA GLY A 259 9.27 -5.12 -9.89
C GLY A 259 10.51 -5.18 -9.01
N SER A 260 10.57 -4.34 -7.98
CA SER A 260 11.67 -4.30 -7.01
C SER A 260 11.20 -4.45 -5.57
N TYR A 261 11.99 -5.16 -4.77
CA TYR A 261 11.84 -5.27 -3.32
C TYR A 261 13.17 -4.98 -2.64
N GLY A 262 13.17 -4.19 -1.57
CA GLY A 262 14.39 -3.89 -0.83
C GLY A 262 14.15 -3.20 0.50
N GLY A 263 15.25 -2.92 1.19
CA GLY A 263 15.22 -2.33 2.54
C GLY A 263 14.93 -0.82 2.51
N ALA A 264 14.62 -0.24 3.67
CA ALA A 264 14.42 1.20 3.78
C ALA A 264 15.72 1.96 3.44
N VAL A 265 15.64 2.93 2.54
CA VAL A 265 16.75 3.84 2.23
C VAL A 265 16.76 4.95 3.28
N VAL A 266 17.60 4.82 4.30
CA VAL A 266 17.92 5.94 5.20
C VAL A 266 18.84 6.89 4.41
N GLY A 267 18.50 8.19 4.39
CA GLY A 267 19.07 9.20 3.48
C GLY A 267 20.60 9.38 3.48
N ASP A 268 21.06 10.35 2.68
CA ASP A 268 22.46 10.56 2.25
C ASP A 268 23.52 10.72 3.37
N SER A 269 23.15 10.79 4.65
CA SER A 269 24.07 10.97 5.78
C SER A 269 24.50 9.71 6.53
N GLY A 270 24.08 8.50 6.08
CA GLY A 270 24.78 7.28 6.44
C GLY A 270 23.92 6.15 6.99
N TYR A 271 24.13 4.98 6.40
CA TYR A 271 23.72 3.65 6.85
C TYR A 271 22.20 3.40 6.84
N GLY A 272 21.65 3.11 5.65
CA GLY A 272 20.29 2.63 5.44
C GLY A 272 20.22 1.18 4.96
N SER A 273 19.83 0.29 5.88
CA SER A 273 18.89 -0.83 5.76
C SER A 273 19.18 -1.80 6.92
N SER A 274 18.24 -2.03 7.84
CA SER A 274 18.41 -2.90 9.01
C SER A 274 18.13 -4.39 8.72
N GLY A 275 18.14 -4.79 7.45
CA GLY A 275 17.56 -6.07 7.03
C GLY A 275 16.05 -6.01 6.91
N GLY A 276 15.40 -7.16 6.80
CA GLY A 276 13.95 -7.26 6.63
C GLY A 276 13.44 -8.70 6.75
N MET A 277 12.13 -8.88 6.77
CA MET A 277 11.49 -10.19 6.87
C MET A 277 10.54 -10.45 5.70
N ALA A 278 10.61 -11.65 5.13
CA ALA A 278 9.62 -12.15 4.19
C ALA A 278 9.27 -13.62 4.46
N GLY A 279 7.99 -13.99 4.38
CA GLY A 279 7.61 -15.40 4.39
C GLY A 279 8.01 -16.08 3.07
N ALA A 280 7.64 -15.52 1.92
CA ALA A 280 8.12 -15.98 0.63
C ALA A 280 8.49 -14.84 -0.31
N ILE A 281 9.57 -15.03 -1.07
CA ILE A 281 9.95 -14.17 -2.20
C ILE A 281 10.08 -15.04 -3.43
N VAL A 282 9.25 -14.78 -4.43
CA VAL A 282 9.33 -15.37 -5.77
C VAL A 282 9.84 -14.31 -6.73
N ASN A 283 11.12 -14.35 -7.06
CA ASN A 283 11.75 -13.46 -8.02
C ASN A 283 11.70 -14.08 -9.43
N ASN A 284 10.77 -13.60 -10.25
CA ASN A 284 10.51 -14.06 -11.62
C ASN A 284 10.76 -12.92 -12.62
N GLY A 285 12.01 -12.46 -12.72
CA GLY A 285 12.40 -11.36 -13.61
C GLY A 285 12.50 -9.98 -12.96
N GLY A 286 12.22 -9.84 -11.66
CA GLY A 286 12.35 -8.59 -10.92
C GLY A 286 13.70 -8.41 -10.23
N ARG A 287 13.77 -7.48 -9.27
CA ARG A 287 14.96 -7.15 -8.48
C ARG A 287 14.71 -7.28 -6.98
N PHE A 288 15.47 -8.11 -6.29
CA PHE A 288 15.54 -8.11 -4.83
C PHE A 288 16.85 -7.48 -4.38
N ASP A 289 16.78 -6.38 -3.63
CA ASP A 289 17.92 -5.58 -3.20
C ASP A 289 18.12 -5.72 -1.69
N LEU A 290 19.20 -6.38 -1.28
CA LEU A 290 19.50 -6.57 0.13
C LEU A 290 19.97 -5.28 0.82
N GLY A 291 20.31 -4.24 0.05
CA GLY A 291 20.89 -3.00 0.57
C GLY A 291 22.37 -3.13 0.92
N ILE A 292 22.82 -2.35 1.90
CA ILE A 292 24.24 -2.24 2.29
C ILE A 292 24.55 -2.89 3.63
N ALA A 293 23.53 -3.26 4.43
CA ALA A 293 23.68 -3.87 5.75
C ALA A 293 22.44 -4.61 6.25
N GLY A 294 22.61 -5.31 7.38
CA GLY A 294 21.55 -6.01 8.11
C GLY A 294 21.33 -7.46 7.67
N THR A 295 20.37 -8.14 8.30
CA THR A 295 20.02 -9.52 7.97
C THR A 295 18.61 -9.58 7.42
N TRP A 296 18.46 -10.17 6.25
CA TRP A 296 17.18 -10.52 5.66
C TRP A 296 16.79 -11.93 6.07
N SER A 297 15.70 -12.07 6.81
CA SER A 297 15.14 -13.36 7.20
C SER A 297 14.01 -13.73 6.25
N VAL A 298 14.27 -14.68 5.35
CA VAL A 298 13.31 -15.12 4.34
C VAL A 298 12.99 -16.59 4.58
N ARG A 299 11.72 -16.97 4.69
CA ARG A 299 11.42 -18.40 4.86
C ARG A 299 11.61 -19.17 3.54
N ASN A 300 11.04 -18.69 2.45
CA ASN A 300 11.15 -19.31 1.13
C ASN A 300 11.64 -18.30 0.09
N TYR A 301 12.73 -18.60 -0.60
CA TYR A 301 13.28 -17.79 -1.68
C TYR A 301 13.36 -18.62 -2.97
N THR A 302 12.76 -18.10 -4.04
CA THR A 302 12.86 -18.67 -5.38
C THR A 302 13.31 -17.59 -6.36
N GLN A 303 14.35 -17.87 -7.13
CA GLN A 303 14.79 -17.07 -8.27
C GLN A 303 14.71 -17.86 -9.56
N SER A 304 14.08 -17.24 -10.56
CA SER A 304 13.85 -17.77 -11.89
C SER A 304 13.83 -16.64 -12.93
N ALA A 305 13.92 -17.02 -14.22
CA ALA A 305 14.04 -16.10 -15.35
C ALA A 305 15.17 -15.07 -15.15
N ALA A 306 15.08 -13.90 -15.79
CA ALA A 306 16.04 -12.80 -15.66
C ALA A 306 15.98 -12.07 -14.29
N GLY A 307 15.58 -12.75 -13.21
CA GLY A 307 15.52 -12.18 -11.87
C GLY A 307 16.91 -11.83 -11.34
N VAL A 308 17.02 -10.73 -10.61
CA VAL A 308 18.28 -10.25 -10.04
C VAL A 308 18.19 -10.14 -8.52
N LEU A 309 19.09 -10.80 -7.81
CA LEU A 309 19.40 -10.54 -6.41
C LEU A 309 20.62 -9.62 -6.35
N THR A 310 20.48 -8.44 -5.74
CA THR A 310 21.56 -7.47 -5.60
C THR A 310 22.09 -7.44 -4.18
N VAL A 311 23.41 -7.44 -4.06
CA VAL A 311 24.14 -7.29 -2.79
C VAL A 311 25.14 -6.15 -2.94
N GLU A 312 24.97 -5.08 -2.16
CA GLU A 312 25.99 -4.03 -2.06
C GLU A 312 26.95 -4.36 -0.92
N VAL A 313 28.25 -4.34 -1.21
CA VAL A 313 29.28 -4.72 -0.25
C VAL A 313 30.05 -3.51 0.27
N ASP A 314 30.19 -3.46 1.60
CA ASP A 314 31.10 -2.58 2.35
C ASP A 314 32.53 -3.14 2.37
N ASN A 315 33.50 -2.24 2.50
CA ASN A 315 34.92 -2.34 2.23
C ASN A 315 35.78 -3.03 3.31
N PHE A 316 35.90 -4.36 3.32
CA PHE A 316 36.82 -5.11 4.22
C PHE A 316 36.67 -4.84 5.73
N GLN A 317 35.82 -3.90 6.18
CA GLN A 317 35.69 -3.54 7.59
C GLN A 317 34.97 -4.62 8.41
N GLY A 318 34.38 -5.61 7.73
CA GLY A 318 33.69 -6.72 8.37
C GLY A 318 32.41 -6.27 9.08
N GLY A 319 31.39 -7.13 9.08
CA GLY A 319 30.19 -6.89 9.88
C GLY A 319 29.20 -5.85 9.34
N ARG A 320 29.37 -5.38 8.10
CA ARG A 320 28.43 -4.44 7.46
C ARG A 320 27.73 -4.98 6.23
N THR A 321 28.28 -5.93 5.49
CA THR A 321 27.60 -6.51 4.31
C THR A 321 26.27 -7.16 4.70
N PRO A 322 25.19 -6.97 3.93
CA PRO A 322 23.92 -7.59 4.26
C PRO A 322 24.00 -9.12 4.07
N VAL A 323 23.26 -9.85 4.89
CA VAL A 323 23.16 -11.30 4.82
C VAL A 323 21.72 -11.69 4.52
N LEU A 324 21.51 -12.58 3.57
CA LEU A 324 20.23 -13.25 3.34
C LEU A 324 20.22 -14.61 4.06
N ASP A 325 19.43 -14.75 5.13
CA ASP A 325 19.16 -16.02 5.81
C ASP A 325 17.85 -16.63 5.28
N ILE A 326 17.96 -17.80 4.66
CA ILE A 326 16.85 -18.54 4.06
C ILE A 326 16.51 -19.75 4.92
N GLU A 327 15.32 -19.76 5.51
CA GLU A 327 14.91 -20.75 6.52
C GLU A 327 14.58 -22.13 5.93
N GLU A 328 13.77 -22.18 4.87
CA GLU A 328 13.19 -23.43 4.34
C GLU A 328 13.72 -23.72 2.93
N THR A 329 13.27 -22.95 1.93
CA THR A 329 13.57 -23.22 0.51
C THR A 329 14.47 -22.15 -0.09
N ALA A 330 15.64 -22.54 -0.60
CA ALA A 330 16.56 -21.70 -1.36
C ALA A 330 16.71 -22.24 -2.80
N LEU A 331 15.83 -21.81 -3.71
CA LEU A 331 15.80 -22.24 -5.11
C LEU A 331 16.35 -21.16 -6.04
N PHE A 332 17.46 -21.45 -6.71
CA PHE A 332 18.13 -20.58 -7.67
C PHE A 332 18.24 -21.30 -9.01
N SER A 333 17.25 -21.09 -9.88
CA SER A 333 17.13 -21.82 -11.15
C SER A 333 17.69 -21.04 -12.36
N ASP A 334 17.63 -19.72 -12.32
CA ASP A 334 18.08 -18.82 -13.39
C ASP A 334 18.27 -17.38 -12.85
N GLY A 335 18.77 -16.47 -13.68
CA GLY A 335 18.95 -15.06 -13.37
C GLY A 335 20.36 -14.75 -12.88
N SER A 336 20.51 -13.74 -12.03
CA SER A 336 21.82 -13.30 -11.56
C SER A 336 21.86 -12.91 -10.10
N LEU A 337 22.98 -13.20 -9.45
CA LEU A 337 23.38 -12.65 -8.17
C LEU A 337 24.40 -11.55 -8.44
N LEU A 338 23.95 -10.30 -8.42
CA LEU A 338 24.77 -9.13 -8.67
C LEU A 338 25.43 -8.64 -7.38
N ILE A 339 26.76 -8.73 -7.31
CA ILE A 339 27.55 -8.23 -6.19
C ILE A 339 28.25 -6.95 -6.62
N ARG A 340 27.96 -5.83 -5.95
CA ARG A 340 28.48 -4.50 -6.29
C ARG A 340 29.34 -3.93 -5.18
N ALA A 341 30.52 -3.44 -5.51
CA ALA A 341 31.32 -2.65 -4.58
C ALA A 341 30.93 -1.16 -4.68
N ARG A 342 30.47 -0.55 -3.58
CA ARG A 342 30.01 0.86 -3.58
C ARG A 342 31.02 1.83 -2.99
N LYS A 343 31.71 1.42 -1.92
CA LYS A 343 32.81 2.17 -1.30
C LYS A 343 33.95 1.20 -1.10
N TYR A 344 35.18 1.65 -1.35
CA TYR A 344 36.35 0.79 -1.23
C TYR A 344 37.43 1.43 -0.38
N PHE A 345 37.88 0.69 0.62
CA PHE A 345 39.02 0.99 1.47
C PHE A 345 39.69 -0.33 1.83
N VAL A 346 40.97 -0.44 1.55
CA VAL A 346 41.76 -1.63 1.91
C VAL A 346 42.56 -1.27 3.15
N LEU A 347 42.29 -1.95 4.26
CA LEU A 347 43.13 -1.79 5.44
C LEU A 347 44.56 -2.22 5.10
N PRO A 348 45.60 -1.43 5.46
CA PRO A 348 46.99 -1.81 5.21
C PRO A 348 47.29 -3.23 5.71
N GLY A 349 47.94 -4.04 4.87
CA GLY A 349 48.28 -5.43 5.18
C GLY A 349 47.18 -6.46 4.91
N THR A 350 46.00 -6.05 4.44
CA THR A 350 44.93 -6.99 4.06
C THR A 350 45.33 -7.78 2.82
N ARG A 351 45.41 -9.11 2.92
CA ARG A 351 45.68 -10.03 1.80
C ARG A 351 44.42 -10.69 1.26
N SER A 352 43.48 -11.01 2.14
CA SER A 352 42.21 -11.63 1.77
C SER A 352 41.13 -11.39 2.82
N SER A 353 39.87 -11.39 2.41
CA SER A 353 38.71 -11.46 3.30
C SER A 353 37.68 -12.45 2.83
N LYS A 354 36.86 -12.91 3.78
CA LYS A 354 35.74 -13.82 3.55
C LYS A 354 34.52 -13.25 4.26
N THR A 355 33.47 -12.95 3.50
CA THR A 355 32.23 -12.35 4.01
C THR A 355 31.04 -13.20 3.60
N ARG A 356 30.18 -13.56 4.55
CA ARG A 356 28.96 -14.33 4.26
C ARG A 356 27.95 -13.44 3.53
N LEU A 357 27.33 -13.96 2.48
CA LEU A 357 26.29 -13.28 1.72
C LEU A 357 24.92 -13.94 1.91
N ILE A 358 24.89 -15.26 1.83
CA ILE A 358 23.64 -16.04 1.88
C ILE A 358 23.86 -17.26 2.78
N THR A 359 22.91 -17.52 3.66
CA THR A 359 22.75 -18.76 4.43
C THR A 359 21.49 -19.46 3.92
N ALA A 360 21.58 -20.72 3.50
CA ALA A 360 20.43 -21.53 3.12
C ALA A 360 20.33 -22.74 4.05
N ARG A 361 19.47 -22.71 5.08
CA ARG A 361 19.50 -23.70 6.19
C ARG A 361 19.38 -25.15 5.73
N HIS A 362 18.66 -25.40 4.64
CA HIS A 362 18.50 -26.72 4.03
C HIS A 362 19.26 -26.91 2.70
N GLY A 363 20.22 -26.02 2.40
CA GLY A 363 21.05 -26.06 1.20
C GLY A 363 20.43 -25.32 0.00
N PHE A 364 21.25 -25.12 -1.03
CA PHE A 364 20.85 -24.49 -2.29
C PHE A 364 20.32 -25.52 -3.29
N SER A 365 19.34 -25.15 -4.11
CA SER A 365 18.77 -25.97 -5.18
C SER A 365 18.60 -25.17 -6.48
N GLY A 366 18.35 -25.84 -7.62
CA GLY A 366 18.07 -25.21 -8.93
C GLY A 366 19.28 -25.05 -9.87
N GLY A 367 20.50 -25.05 -9.34
CA GLY A 367 21.73 -24.94 -10.12
C GLY A 367 22.92 -24.51 -9.25
N PRO A 368 24.15 -24.48 -9.79
CA PRO A 368 25.30 -23.98 -9.04
C PRO A 368 25.20 -22.46 -8.88
N ILE A 369 24.73 -21.99 -7.71
CA ILE A 369 24.58 -20.55 -7.40
C ILE A 369 25.84 -19.72 -7.70
N THR A 370 27.04 -20.31 -7.59
CA THR A 370 28.31 -19.65 -7.90
C THR A 370 28.44 -19.24 -9.37
N SER A 371 27.81 -19.96 -10.32
CA SER A 371 27.83 -19.59 -11.74
C SER A 371 26.88 -18.45 -12.08
N MET A 372 25.97 -18.09 -11.16
CA MET A 372 25.02 -16.99 -11.34
C MET A 372 25.59 -15.64 -10.88
N VAL A 373 26.79 -15.64 -10.31
CA VAL A 373 27.39 -14.45 -9.71
C VAL A 373 27.99 -13.54 -10.75
N LEU A 374 27.60 -12.26 -10.69
CA LEU A 374 28.17 -11.19 -11.48
C LEU A 374 28.80 -10.17 -10.54
N PHE A 375 30.08 -9.90 -10.71
CA PHE A 375 30.79 -8.86 -9.97
C PHE A 375 30.77 -7.55 -10.76
N ARG A 376 30.43 -6.44 -10.10
CA ARG A 376 30.51 -5.09 -10.67
C ARG A 376 31.14 -4.10 -9.71
N ASP A 377 31.70 -3.05 -10.29
CA ASP A 377 32.19 -1.86 -9.58
C ASP A 377 33.36 -2.12 -8.60
N PHE A 378 34.01 -3.29 -8.67
CA PHE A 378 35.22 -3.58 -7.90
C PHE A 378 36.43 -2.81 -8.46
N PRO A 379 37.25 -2.17 -7.62
CA PRO A 379 38.42 -1.43 -8.08
C PRO A 379 39.54 -2.35 -8.55
N THR A 380 40.42 -1.78 -9.38
CA THR A 380 41.66 -2.44 -9.82
C THR A 380 42.50 -2.90 -8.64
N GLY A 381 43.12 -4.07 -8.75
CA GLY A 381 43.96 -4.65 -7.69
C GLY A 381 43.17 -5.45 -6.65
N ILE A 382 41.88 -5.69 -6.89
CA ILE A 382 41.04 -6.56 -6.08
C ILE A 382 40.45 -7.63 -6.98
N THR A 383 40.62 -8.89 -6.57
CA THR A 383 39.97 -10.01 -7.26
C THR A 383 38.84 -10.55 -6.40
N PRO A 384 37.57 -10.26 -6.75
CA PRO A 384 36.42 -10.86 -6.10
C PRO A 384 36.16 -12.27 -6.63
N SER A 385 35.72 -13.15 -5.75
CA SER A 385 35.29 -14.51 -6.07
C SER A 385 34.23 -14.96 -5.07
N VAL A 386 33.53 -16.05 -5.35
CA VAL A 386 32.60 -16.66 -4.40
C VAL A 386 33.02 -18.07 -4.04
N MET A 387 32.71 -18.46 -2.81
CA MET A 387 32.99 -19.80 -2.30
C MET A 387 31.76 -20.33 -1.57
N LEU A 388 31.37 -21.55 -1.92
CA LEU A 388 30.42 -22.34 -1.14
C LEU A 388 31.15 -23.07 -0.02
N SER A 389 30.58 -23.03 1.18
CA SER A 389 31.11 -23.73 2.35
C SER A 389 29.93 -24.27 3.17
N GLY A 390 29.56 -25.52 2.89
CA GLY A 390 28.32 -26.09 3.42
C GLY A 390 27.10 -25.36 2.83
N ASN A 391 26.28 -24.82 3.72
CA ASN A 391 25.01 -24.16 3.40
C ASN A 391 25.14 -22.63 3.21
N ASP A 392 26.37 -22.13 3.18
CA ASP A 392 26.66 -20.71 3.09
C ASP A 392 27.35 -20.37 1.75
N LEU A 393 26.95 -19.24 1.17
CA LEU A 393 27.67 -18.55 0.10
C LEU A 393 28.50 -17.41 0.69
N TYR A 394 29.81 -17.42 0.42
CA TYR A 394 30.74 -16.38 0.84
C TYR A 394 31.29 -15.61 -0.36
N LEU A 395 31.40 -14.29 -0.21
CA LEU A 395 32.31 -13.45 -0.99
C LEU A 395 33.73 -13.62 -0.46
N VAL A 396 34.68 -13.85 -1.36
CA VAL A 396 36.10 -13.86 -1.06
C VAL A 396 36.77 -12.75 -1.87
N LEU A 397 37.38 -11.81 -1.18
CA LEU A 397 38.16 -10.74 -1.81
C LEU A 397 39.64 -11.00 -1.58
N THR A 398 40.44 -10.88 -2.63
CA THR A 398 41.90 -11.03 -2.55
C THR A 398 42.61 -9.78 -3.05
N VAL A 399 43.66 -9.39 -2.33
CA VAL A 399 44.57 -8.28 -2.66
C VAL A 399 45.91 -8.92 -3.06
N PRO A 400 46.40 -8.71 -4.30
CA PRO A 400 47.66 -9.27 -4.79
C PRO A 400 48.89 -8.88 -3.98
#